data_AF-A0A533UM89-F1
#
_entry.id   AF-A0A533UM89-F1
#
_cell.length_a   1.000
_cell.length_b   1.000
_cell.length_c   1.000
_cell.angle_alpha   90.00
_cell.angle_beta   90.00
_cell.angle_gamma   90.00
#
_symmetry.space_group_name_H-M   'P 1'
#
loop_
_entity.id
_entity.type
_entity.pdbx_description
1 polymer ?
#
loop_
_entity_poly.entity_id
_entity_poly.type
_entity_poly.pdbx_seq_one_letter_code
_entity_poly.pdbx_strand_id
1 'polypeptide(L)' 'MDVDFKTKLKVSETFTATSSGNKIKIFGPRKGNEVLGIWGEVVSVDFDICIGDGACIDACPVKVYEWAEFPGNPSSE' A
#
# COMPACT_ATOMS: atom_id res chain seq x y z
N MET A 1 4.80 4.68 9.71
CA MET A 1 5.34 3.46 9.10
C MET A 1 6.64 3.08 9.80
N ASP A 2 6.79 1.82 10.20
CA ASP A 2 8.05 1.28 10.75
C ASP A 2 9.07 1.08 9.62
N VAL A 3 10.27 1.66 9.74
CA VAL A 3 11.29 1.60 8.68
C VAL A 3 11.90 0.20 8.51
N ASP A 4 11.83 -0.64 9.54
CA ASP A 4 12.37 -2.01 9.54
C ASP A 4 11.31 -3.06 9.21
N PHE A 5 10.15 -2.67 8.69
CA PHE A 5 9.01 -3.57 8.48
C PHE A 5 9.37 -4.82 7.66
N LYS A 6 10.31 -4.73 6.72
CA LYS A 6 10.73 -5.84 5.85
C LYS A 6 11.40 -6.99 6.61
N THR A 7 12.00 -6.73 7.77
CA THR A 7 12.62 -7.77 8.60
C THR A 7 11.64 -8.33 9.64
N LYS A 8 10.63 -7.54 10.02
CA LYS A 8 9.64 -7.86 11.05
C LYS A 8 8.39 -8.54 10.51
N LEU A 9 8.00 -8.22 9.28
CA LEU A 9 6.77 -8.67 8.64
C LEU A 9 7.07 -9.63 7.48
N LYS A 10 6.23 -10.65 7.35
CA LYS A 10 6.27 -11.57 6.21
C LYS A 10 5.45 -11.00 5.06
N VAL A 11 5.84 -11.37 3.84
CA VAL A 11 5.00 -11.16 2.66
C VAL A 11 3.77 -12.07 2.79
N SER A 12 2.58 -11.48 2.81
CA SER A 12 1.31 -12.19 2.93
C SER A 12 0.66 -12.43 1.57
N GLU A 13 0.75 -11.45 0.68
CA GLU A 13 0.11 -11.45 -0.64
C GLU A 13 1.00 -10.73 -1.66
N THR A 14 0.76 -10.97 -2.95
CA THR A 14 1.34 -10.19 -4.05
C THR A 14 0.24 -9.71 -4.96
N PHE A 15 0.14 -8.38 -5.10
CA PHE A 15 -0.79 -7.72 -5.99
C PHE A 15 -0.13 -7.44 -7.35
N THR A 16 -0.89 -7.53 -8.44
CA THR A 16 -0.41 -7.12 -9.77
C THR A 16 -1.13 -5.86 -10.17
N ALA A 17 -0.39 -4.75 -10.29
CA ALA A 17 -0.94 -3.47 -10.71
C ALA A 17 -1.52 -3.59 -12.12
N THR A 18 -2.79 -3.23 -12.28
CA THR A 18 -3.52 -3.36 -13.54
C THR A 18 -3.03 -2.40 -14.63
N SER A 19 -2.54 -1.24 -14.21
CA SER A 19 -1.96 -0.17 -15.05
C SER A 19 -0.62 -0.54 -15.68
N SER A 20 0.28 -1.12 -14.89
CA SER A 20 1.69 -1.32 -15.26
C SER A 20 2.09 -2.80 -15.37
N GLY A 21 1.26 -3.73 -14.87
CA GLY A 21 1.61 -5.15 -14.75
C GLY A 21 2.64 -5.45 -13.67
N ASN A 22 3.03 -4.46 -12.87
CA ASN A 22 4.06 -4.61 -11.83
C ASN A 22 3.54 -5.44 -10.66
N LYS A 23 4.40 -6.33 -10.16
CA LYS A 23 4.10 -7.15 -8.98
C LYS A 23 4.52 -6.41 -7.72
N ILE A 24 3.57 -6.15 -6.83
CA ILE A 24 3.72 -5.43 -5.58
C ILE A 24 3.55 -6.43 -4.44
N LYS A 25 4.60 -6.61 -3.65
CA LYS A 25 4.54 -7.44 -2.44
C LYS A 25 3.78 -6.69 -1.34
N ILE A 26 2.93 -7.41 -0.62
CA ILE A 26 2.20 -6.89 0.53
C ILE A 26 2.78 -7.54 1.79
N PHE A 27 3.22 -6.71 2.73
CA PHE A 27 3.84 -7.11 3.99
C PHE A 27 2.86 -6.91 5.14
N GLY A 28 2.81 -7.91 6.03
CA GLY A 28 1.92 -7.89 7.19
C GLY A 28 0.57 -8.56 6.93
N PRO A 29 -0.30 -8.61 7.96
CA PRO A 29 -1.59 -9.29 7.86
C PRO A 29 -2.54 -8.62 6.86
N ARG A 30 -3.44 -9.42 6.27
CA ARG A 30 -4.54 -8.98 5.41
C ARG A 30 -5.84 -9.51 5.99
N LYS A 31 -6.83 -8.63 6.21
CA LYS A 31 -8.17 -9.00 6.68
C LYS A 31 -9.23 -8.14 6.00
N GLY A 32 -9.73 -8.62 4.86
CA GLY A 32 -10.70 -7.87 4.06
C GLY A 32 -10.18 -6.47 3.72
N ASN A 33 -11.02 -5.46 3.89
CA ASN A 33 -10.64 -4.05 3.76
C ASN A 33 -10.37 -3.38 5.11
N GLU A 34 -10.47 -4.10 6.24
CA GLU A 34 -10.18 -3.56 7.57
C GLU A 34 -8.68 -3.47 7.86
N VAL A 35 -7.91 -4.42 7.33
CA VAL A 35 -6.44 -4.48 7.47
C VAL A 35 -5.82 -4.78 6.10
N LEU A 36 -5.06 -3.81 5.60
CA LEU A 36 -4.51 -3.75 4.25
C LEU A 36 -3.00 -4.02 4.21
N GLY A 37 -2.26 -3.75 5.30
CA GLY A 37 -0.82 -3.94 5.37
C GLY A 37 0.00 -2.95 4.53
N ILE A 38 1.27 -3.27 4.32
CA ILE A 38 2.24 -2.38 3.66
C ILE A 38 2.54 -2.89 2.24
N TRP A 39 2.34 -2.05 1.24
CA TRP A 39 2.43 -2.41 -0.17
C TRP A 39 3.70 -1.83 -0.79
N GLY A 40 4.53 -2.68 -1.39
CA GLY A 40 5.78 -2.30 -2.04
C GLY A 40 7.02 -2.61 -1.22
N GLU A 41 8.17 -2.66 -1.88
CA GLU A 41 9.47 -3.04 -1.27
C GLU A 41 10.52 -1.92 -1.35
N VAL A 42 10.54 -1.20 -2.48
CA VAL A 42 11.46 -0.09 -2.76
C VAL A 42 10.80 1.24 -2.39
N VAL A 43 9.59 1.47 -2.89
CA VAL A 43 8.69 2.55 -2.47
C VAL A 43 7.47 1.89 -1.89
N SER A 44 7.14 2.22 -0.63
CA SER A 44 6.14 1.48 0.14
C SER A 44 5.06 2.40 0.69
N VAL A 45 3.82 1.94 0.68
CA VAL A 45 2.68 2.62 1.30
C VAL A 45 2.08 1.71 2.34
N ASP A 46 2.03 2.18 3.57
CA ASP A 46 1.32 1.51 4.66
C ASP A 46 -0.16 1.91 4.58
N PHE A 47 -0.98 1.02 4.03
CA PHE A 47 -2.40 1.30 3.80
C PHE A 47 -3.23 1.23 5.09
N ASP A 48 -2.67 0.74 6.19
CA ASP A 48 -3.35 0.77 7.49
C ASP A 48 -3.27 2.16 8.15
N ILE A 49 -2.33 3.02 7.71
CA ILE A 49 -2.18 4.40 8.21
C ILE A 49 -2.42 5.46 7.13
N CYS A 50 -2.47 5.06 5.85
CA CYS A 50 -2.74 5.96 4.74
C CYS A 50 -4.16 6.53 4.87
N ILE A 51 -4.27 7.86 4.83
CA ILE A 51 -5.56 8.58 4.93
C ILE A 51 -6.06 9.12 3.60
N GLY A 52 -5.43 8.73 2.48
CA GLY A 52 -5.84 9.18 1.16
C GLY A 52 -5.60 10.66 0.86
N ASP A 53 -4.69 11.33 1.57
CA ASP A 53 -4.39 12.77 1.39
C ASP A 53 -3.93 13.12 -0.04
N GLY A 54 -3.19 12.23 -0.70
CA GLY A 54 -2.78 12.39 -2.09
C GLY A 54 -1.50 13.20 -2.32
N ALA A 55 -0.91 13.84 -1.31
CA ALA A 55 0.32 14.61 -1.48
C ALA A 55 1.48 13.80 -2.09
N CYS A 56 1.56 12.49 -1.83
CA CYS A 56 2.58 11.63 -2.44
C CYS A 56 2.41 11.47 -3.96
N ILE A 57 1.16 11.41 -4.44
CA ILE A 57 0.83 11.33 -5.87
C ILE A 57 1.19 12.67 -6.54
N ASP A 58 0.78 13.79 -5.94
CA ASP A 58 1.02 15.13 -6.48
C ASP A 58 2.51 15.50 -6.50
N ALA A 59 3.25 15.11 -5.46
CA ALA A 59 4.67 15.47 -5.33
C ALA A 59 5.59 14.61 -6.21
N CYS A 60 5.18 13.41 -6.65
CA CYS A 60 6.08 12.48 -7.31
C CYS A 60 6.25 12.80 -8.81
N PRO A 61 7.42 13.29 -9.26
CA PRO A 61 7.62 13.71 -10.65
C PRO A 61 7.62 12.55 -11.66
N VAL A 62 7.82 11.32 -11.16
CA VAL A 62 7.92 10.10 -11.96
C VAL A 62 6.74 9.14 -11.75
N LYS A 63 5.67 9.61 -11.09
CA LYS A 63 4.36 8.93 -11.01
C LYS A 63 4.44 7.47 -10.55
N VAL A 64 5.10 7.21 -9.43
CA VAL A 64 5.20 5.84 -8.87
C VAL A 64 3.95 5.36 -8.15
N TYR A 65 3.07 6.30 -7.76
CA TYR A 65 1.87 6.04 -6.97
C TYR A 65 0.63 6.12 -7.85
N GLU A 66 -0.37 5.32 -7.50
CA GLU A 66 -1.69 5.33 -8.12
C GLU A 66 -2.74 5.23 -7.02
N TRP A 67 -3.95 5.73 -7.29
CA TRP A 67 -5.07 5.61 -6.38
C TRP A 67 -5.54 4.15 -6.29
N ALA A 68 -5.91 3.74 -5.07
CA ALA A 68 -6.53 2.46 -4.80
C ALA A 68 -7.71 2.67 -3.84
N GLU A 69 -8.84 2.04 -4.15
CA GLU A 69 -10.06 2.15 -3.34
C GLU A 69 -10.31 0.86 -2.57
N PHE A 70 -10.61 1.00 -1.28
CA PHE A 70 -10.95 -0.11 -0.40
C PHE A 70 -12.30 0.19 0.29
N PRO A 71 -13.43 -0.10 -0.37
CA PRO A 71 -14.75 0.15 0.21
C PRO A 71 -14.90 -0.52 1.58
N GLY A 72 -15.37 0.23 2.58
CA GLY A 72 -15.52 -0.25 3.96
C GLY A 72 -14.23 -0.30 4.77
N ASN A 73 -13.12 0.27 4.27
CA ASN A 73 -11.97 0.57 5.12
C ASN A 73 -12.30 1.79 6.02
N PRO A 74 -11.97 1.77 7.32
CA PRO A 74 -12.24 2.89 8.24
C PRO A 74 -11.62 4.23 7.83
N SER A 75 -10.51 4.22 7.08
CA SER A 75 -9.83 5.41 6.56
C SER A 75 -10.42 5.93 5.24
N SER A 76 -11.42 5.24 4.68
CA SER A 76 -12.09 5.58 3.42
C SER A 76 -13.50 6.17 3.62
N GLU A 77 -13.79 6.68 4.83
CA GLU A 77 -15.05 7.39 5.16
C GLU A 77 -14.97 8.90 4.90
#